data_AF-R7WHG6-F1
#
_entry.id   AF-R7WHG6-F1
#
_cell.length_a   1.000
_cell.length_b   1.000
_cell.length_c   1.000
_cell.angle_alpha   90.00
_cell.angle_beta   90.00
_cell.angle_gamma   90.00
#
_symmetry.space_group_name_H-M   'P 1'
#
loop_
_entity.id
_entity.type
_entity.pdbx_description
1 polymer ?
#
loop_
_entity_poly.entity_id
_entity_poly.type
_entity_poly.pdbx_seq_one_letter_code
_entity_poly.pdbx_strand_id
1 'polypeptide(L)'
;MYYLIRPDLKLEWFDISKQTLESVLRKNPVDLGQLQWDPADRPFDFVTLRLALRQGIACSKGIAVAGTDLVPLDHLARLLEIKSLSSVELPGEDLMEALMPGWKKETARLNATIDESRRQLIEEAQEELTAALAKSASEDLVAHWSSIGGVLPSPV
;
A
#
# COMPACT_ATOMS: atom_id res chain seq x y z
N MET A 1 -12.40 5.89 -2.09
CA MET A 1 -12.05 5.73 -0.67
C MET A 1 -10.89 6.64 -0.28
N TYR A 2 -11.05 7.30 0.86
CA TYR A 2 -10.00 8.07 1.54
C TYR A 2 -9.70 7.44 2.89
N TYR A 3 -8.48 7.66 3.37
CA TYR A 3 -8.06 7.33 4.72
C TYR A 3 -7.71 8.59 5.49
N LEU A 4 -8.07 8.65 6.77
CA LEU A 4 -7.68 9.69 7.70
C LEU A 4 -6.65 9.11 8.68
N ILE A 5 -5.45 9.67 8.64
CA ILE A 5 -4.38 9.37 9.59
C ILE A 5 -4.45 10.37 10.73
N ARG A 6 -4.59 9.86 11.95
CA ARG A 6 -4.72 10.67 13.17
C ARG A 6 -3.45 10.63 14.03
N PRO A 7 -3.16 11.69 14.80
CA PRO A 7 -1.97 11.75 15.66
C PRO A 7 -1.97 10.72 16.78
N ASP A 8 -3.13 10.15 17.14
CA ASP A 8 -3.25 9.01 18.07
C ASP A 8 -2.97 7.65 17.42
N LEU A 9 -2.28 7.65 16.26
CA LEU A 9 -1.88 6.46 15.49
C LEU A 9 -3.07 5.60 15.04
N LYS A 10 -4.24 6.22 14.87
CA LYS A 10 -5.42 5.58 14.30
C LYS A 10 -5.53 5.87 12.81
N LEU A 11 -6.08 4.88 12.11
CA LEU A 11 -6.45 4.99 10.72
C LEU A 11 -7.96 4.81 10.61
N GLU A 12 -8.61 5.76 9.97
CA GLU A 12 -10.05 5.75 9.69
C GLU A 12 -10.25 5.84 8.17
N TRP A 13 -11.41 5.45 7.65
CA TRP A 13 -11.73 5.51 6.23
C TRP A 13 -13.09 6.15 5.98
N PHE A 14 -13.26 6.66 4.76
CA PHE A 14 -14.51 7.23 4.30
C PHE A 14 -14.71 6.90 2.82
N ASP A 15 -15.90 6.40 2.47
CA ASP A 15 -16.22 6.09 1.08
C ASP A 15 -16.62 7.34 0.30
N ILE A 16 -15.62 7.98 -0.27
CA ILE A 16 -15.82 9.02 -1.27
C ILE A 16 -14.85 8.83 -2.43
N SER A 17 -15.33 9.11 -3.64
CA SER A 17 -14.48 9.12 -4.83
C SER A 17 -13.58 10.36 -4.83
N LYS A 18 -12.34 10.21 -5.35
CA LYS A 18 -11.39 11.33 -5.50
C LYS A 18 -11.98 12.47 -6.32
N GLN A 19 -12.66 12.15 -7.42
CA GLN A 19 -13.31 13.14 -8.28
C GLN A 19 -14.42 13.91 -7.57
N THR A 20 -15.24 13.22 -6.77
CA THR A 20 -16.30 13.86 -5.97
C THR A 20 -15.69 14.79 -4.94
N LEU A 21 -14.67 14.33 -4.20
CA LEU A 21 -14.04 15.12 -3.15
C LEU A 21 -13.34 16.36 -3.74
N GLU A 22 -12.56 16.20 -4.80
CA GLU A 22 -11.91 17.32 -5.49
C GLU A 22 -12.93 18.34 -6.02
N SER A 23 -14.07 17.88 -6.53
CA SER A 23 -15.15 18.76 -6.99
C SER A 23 -15.78 19.55 -5.85
N VAL A 24 -15.92 18.95 -4.66
CA VAL A 24 -16.43 19.63 -3.46
C VAL A 24 -15.42 20.66 -2.95
N LEU A 25 -14.15 20.26 -2.80
CA LEU A 25 -13.09 21.13 -2.30
C LEU A 25 -12.84 22.35 -3.20
N ARG A 26 -13.01 22.21 -4.51
CA ARG A 26 -12.94 23.35 -5.46
C ARG A 26 -14.08 24.35 -5.28
N LYS A 27 -15.26 23.90 -4.85
CA LYS A 27 -16.45 24.75 -4.70
C LYS A 27 -16.53 25.39 -3.33
N ASN A 28 -16.18 24.65 -2.28
CA ASN A 28 -16.18 25.11 -0.90
C ASN A 28 -15.01 24.47 -0.15
N PRO A 29 -14.18 25.24 0.59
CA PRO A 29 -13.21 24.66 1.51
C PRO A 29 -13.97 23.97 2.65
N VAL A 30 -13.94 22.64 2.65
CA VAL A 30 -14.54 21.79 3.70
C VAL A 30 -13.42 21.15 4.51
N ASP A 31 -13.51 21.25 5.83
CA ASP A 31 -12.63 20.52 6.73
C ASP A 31 -13.02 19.03 6.76
N LEU A 32 -12.18 18.20 6.16
CA LEU A 32 -12.41 16.75 6.07
C LEU A 32 -12.46 16.07 7.45
N GLY A 33 -11.89 16.70 8.48
CA GLY A 33 -11.94 16.20 9.85
C GLY A 33 -13.36 16.20 10.43
N GLN A 34 -14.29 16.99 9.88
CA GLN A 34 -15.68 17.06 10.35
C GLN A 34 -16.58 15.96 9.78
N LEU A 35 -16.10 15.19 8.80
CA LEU A 35 -16.83 14.05 8.26
C LEU A 35 -16.93 12.92 9.31
N GLN A 36 -17.91 12.04 9.11
CA GLN A 36 -18.04 10.81 9.88
C GLN A 36 -17.14 9.75 9.25
N TRP A 37 -16.01 9.49 9.90
CA TRP A 37 -15.06 8.46 9.49
C TRP A 37 -15.32 7.16 10.25
N ASP A 38 -15.14 6.03 9.58
CA ASP A 38 -15.25 4.70 10.17
C ASP A 38 -13.86 4.13 10.45
N PRO A 39 -13.66 3.29 11.48
CA PRO A 39 -12.38 2.63 11.72
C PRO A 39 -11.94 1.83 10.48
N ALA A 40 -10.67 1.97 10.08
CA ALA A 40 -10.12 1.18 8.99
C ALA A 40 -9.65 -0.20 9.48
N ASP A 41 -9.86 -1.24 8.68
CA ASP A 41 -9.30 -2.58 8.94
C ASP A 41 -7.76 -2.60 8.85
N ARG A 42 -7.21 -1.64 8.09
CA ARG A 42 -5.76 -1.48 7.91
C ARG A 42 -5.12 -0.90 9.18
N PRO A 43 -4.04 -1.51 9.70
CA PRO A 43 -3.30 -0.93 10.81
C PRO A 43 -2.54 0.33 10.38
N PHE A 44 -2.29 1.22 11.33
CA PHE A 44 -1.39 2.35 11.10
C PHE A 44 0.04 1.86 10.84
N ASP A 45 0.70 2.45 9.85
CA ASP A 45 2.11 2.25 9.56
C ASP A 45 2.78 3.56 9.12
N PHE A 46 4.09 3.66 9.36
CA PHE A 46 4.85 4.87 9.06
C PHE A 46 5.03 5.12 7.55
N VAL A 47 4.93 4.11 6.69
CA VAL A 47 5.03 4.30 5.23
C VAL A 47 3.77 4.98 4.71
N THR A 48 2.60 4.59 5.22
CA THR A 48 1.32 5.26 4.98
C THR A 48 1.38 6.73 5.40
N LEU A 49 1.94 7.02 6.59
CA LEU A 49 2.16 8.42 7.02
C LEU A 49 3.11 9.17 6.09
N ARG A 50 4.22 8.56 5.66
CA ARG A 50 5.16 9.19 4.70
C ARG A 50 4.50 9.51 3.37
N LEU A 51 3.65 8.62 2.86
CA LEU A 51 2.88 8.88 1.64
C LEU A 51 1.85 10.01 1.85
N ALA A 52 1.17 10.04 2.98
CA ALA A 52 0.22 11.10 3.31
C ALA A 52 0.88 12.47 3.49
N LEU A 53 2.08 12.54 4.07
CA LEU A 53 2.85 13.80 4.15
C LEU A 53 3.29 14.33 2.77
N ARG A 54 3.21 13.53 1.72
CA ARG A 54 3.56 13.91 0.32
C ARG A 54 2.33 14.22 -0.53
N GLN A 55 1.22 13.53 -0.31
CA GLN A 55 0.08 13.49 -1.22
C GLN A 55 -1.27 13.80 -0.55
N GLY A 56 -1.27 13.93 0.77
CA GLY A 56 -2.48 14.09 1.56
C GLY A 56 -3.02 15.52 1.59
N ILE A 57 -4.07 15.70 2.39
CA ILE A 57 -4.79 16.94 2.63
C ILE A 57 -4.87 17.13 4.14
N ALA A 58 -4.37 18.26 4.63
CA ALA A 58 -4.49 18.63 6.04
C ALA A 58 -5.97 18.81 6.43
N CYS A 59 -6.33 18.33 7.61
CA CYS A 59 -7.65 18.54 8.20
C CYS A 59 -7.55 18.65 9.72
N SER A 60 -8.60 19.11 10.40
CA SER A 60 -8.55 19.38 11.85
C SER A 60 -8.19 18.18 12.72
N LYS A 61 -8.48 16.96 12.25
CA LYS A 61 -8.21 15.71 12.99
C LYS A 61 -6.94 14.98 12.56
N GLY A 62 -6.26 15.42 11.51
CA GLY A 62 -5.17 14.63 10.91
C GLY A 62 -4.83 15.00 9.47
N ILE A 63 -4.39 13.99 8.72
CA ILE A 63 -4.13 14.07 7.28
C ILE A 63 -5.00 13.05 6.56
N ALA A 64 -5.81 13.52 5.61
CA ALA A 64 -6.59 12.67 4.73
C ALA A 64 -5.77 12.33 3.47
N VAL A 65 -5.73 11.07 3.05
CA VAL A 65 -5.00 10.60 1.87
C VAL A 65 -5.91 9.72 1.02
N ALA A 66 -5.82 9.84 -0.31
CA ALA A 66 -6.62 9.00 -1.19
C ALA A 66 -6.06 7.57 -1.21
N GLY A 67 -6.94 6.56 -1.23
CA GLY A 67 -6.50 5.16 -1.34
C GLY A 67 -5.68 4.89 -2.59
N THR A 68 -5.90 5.63 -3.69
CA THR A 68 -5.09 5.55 -4.92
C THR A 68 -3.62 5.88 -4.68
N ASP A 69 -3.33 6.74 -3.72
CA ASP A 69 -1.97 7.20 -3.43
C ASP A 69 -1.23 6.21 -2.50
N LEU A 70 -1.95 5.23 -1.95
CA LEU A 70 -1.43 4.10 -1.17
C LEU A 70 -1.28 2.81 -2.00
N VAL A 71 -1.74 2.79 -3.25
CA VAL A 71 -1.69 1.62 -4.13
C VAL A 71 -0.28 1.01 -4.25
N PRO A 72 0.81 1.78 -4.42
CA PRO A 72 2.16 1.19 -4.51
C PRO A 72 2.56 0.40 -3.26
N LEU A 73 2.15 0.87 -2.08
CA LEU A 73 2.39 0.19 -0.81
C LEU A 73 1.58 -1.11 -0.71
N ASP A 74 0.30 -1.06 -1.08
CA ASP A 74 -0.61 -2.21 -1.02
C ASP A 74 -0.26 -3.27 -2.07
N HIS A 75 0.19 -2.85 -3.25
CA HIS A 75 0.66 -3.73 -4.31
C HIS A 75 1.89 -4.52 -3.86
N LEU A 76 2.90 -3.85 -3.30
CA LEU A 76 4.09 -4.51 -2.77
C LEU A 76 3.75 -5.47 -1.62
N ALA A 77 2.94 -5.03 -0.66
CA ALA A 77 2.53 -5.87 0.47
C ALA A 77 1.85 -7.17 -0.01
N ARG A 78 0.93 -7.06 -0.99
CA ARG A 78 0.26 -8.22 -1.58
C ARG A 78 1.24 -9.19 -2.25
N LEU A 79 2.24 -8.71 -2.99
CA LEU A 79 3.23 -9.58 -3.65
C LEU A 79 4.15 -10.30 -2.65
N LEU A 80 4.44 -9.66 -1.52
CA LEU A 80 5.23 -10.25 -0.45
C LEU A 80 4.45 -11.32 0.33
N GLU A 81 3.12 -11.15 0.48
CA GLU A 81 2.24 -12.10 1.17
C GLU A 81 2.01 -13.41 0.41
N ILE A 82 2.14 -13.41 -0.92
CA ILE A 82 1.98 -14.62 -1.74
C ILE A 82 3.07 -15.62 -1.32
N LYS A 83 2.75 -16.59 -0.47
CA LYS A 83 3.67 -17.70 -0.19
C LYS A 83 3.78 -18.55 -1.46
N SER A 84 5.00 -18.86 -1.92
CA SER A 84 5.13 -19.84 -2.99
C SER A 84 4.67 -21.18 -2.42
N LEU A 85 3.62 -21.74 -3.00
CA LEU A 85 3.35 -23.16 -2.86
C LEU A 85 4.41 -23.83 -3.72
N SER A 86 5.54 -24.22 -3.12
CA SER A 86 6.52 -25.04 -3.82
C SER A 86 5.84 -26.34 -4.24
N SER A 87 5.62 -26.52 -5.53
CA SER A 87 5.06 -27.73 -6.13
C SER A 87 6.08 -28.89 -6.18
N VAL A 88 7.17 -28.80 -5.42
CA VAL A 88 8.29 -29.77 -5.34
C VAL A 88 8.01 -30.89 -4.33
N GLU A 89 6.90 -30.81 -3.59
CA GLU A 89 6.49 -31.85 -2.64
C GLU A 89 5.00 -32.18 -2.78
N LEU A 90 4.50 -32.26 -4.02
CA LEU A 90 3.14 -32.73 -4.23
C LEU A 90 3.10 -34.26 -4.04
N PRO A 91 2.16 -34.81 -3.23
CA PRO A 91 2.02 -36.25 -3.10
C PRO A 91 1.78 -36.90 -4.48
N GLY A 92 2.61 -37.86 -4.85
CA GLY A 92 2.46 -38.61 -6.12
C GLY A 92 3.39 -38.17 -7.27
N GLU A 93 4.39 -37.34 -7.02
CA GLU A 93 5.39 -36.96 -8.05
C GLU A 93 6.11 -38.15 -8.70
N ASP A 94 6.41 -39.21 -7.93
CA ASP A 94 7.02 -40.43 -8.47
C ASP A 94 6.07 -41.18 -9.43
N LEU A 95 4.77 -41.15 -9.13
CA LEU A 95 3.74 -41.71 -10.01
C LEU A 95 3.63 -40.88 -11.29
N MET A 96 3.65 -39.56 -11.19
CA MET A 96 3.61 -38.68 -12.37
C MET A 96 4.84 -38.83 -13.24
N GLU A 97 6.03 -38.96 -12.67
CA GLU A 97 7.26 -39.23 -13.43
C GLU A 97 7.20 -40.62 -14.11
N ALA A 98 6.63 -41.63 -13.45
CA ALA A 98 6.45 -42.95 -14.03
C ALA A 98 5.43 -42.96 -15.20
N LEU A 99 4.38 -42.14 -15.13
CA LEU A 99 3.38 -41.99 -16.18
C LEU A 99 3.83 -41.06 -17.32
N MET A 100 4.59 -40.02 -16.99
CA MET A 100 5.08 -38.98 -17.89
C MET A 100 6.56 -38.68 -17.60
N PRO A 101 7.50 -39.44 -18.19
CA PRO A 101 8.92 -39.21 -18.00
C PRO A 101 9.33 -37.78 -18.41
N GLY A 102 10.09 -37.10 -17.53
CA GLY A 102 10.47 -35.70 -17.67
C GLY A 102 9.55 -34.71 -16.95
N TRP A 103 8.45 -35.18 -16.34
CA TRP A 103 7.50 -34.34 -15.59
C TRP A 103 8.18 -33.53 -14.49
N LYS A 104 9.05 -34.15 -13.70
CA LYS A 104 9.79 -33.46 -12.61
C LYS A 104 10.68 -32.36 -13.15
N LYS A 105 11.37 -32.62 -14.27
CA LYS A 105 12.27 -31.64 -14.89
C LYS A 105 11.49 -30.44 -15.44
N GLU A 106 10.34 -30.70 -16.07
CA GLU A 106 9.50 -29.62 -16.61
C GLU A 106 8.86 -28.81 -15.49
N THR A 107 8.39 -29.46 -14.41
CA THR A 107 7.86 -28.79 -13.22
C THR A 107 8.93 -27.92 -12.55
N ALA A 108 10.16 -28.42 -12.39
CA ALA A 108 11.27 -27.64 -11.85
C ALA A 108 11.60 -26.42 -12.71
N ARG A 109 11.57 -26.55 -14.04
CA ARG A 109 11.77 -25.44 -14.97
C ARG A 109 10.64 -24.41 -14.87
N LEU A 110 9.40 -24.85 -14.77
CA LEU A 110 8.23 -23.98 -14.62
C LEU A 110 8.31 -23.21 -13.29
N ASN A 111 8.66 -23.88 -12.20
CA ASN A 111 8.85 -23.26 -10.89
C ASN A 111 9.93 -22.18 -10.92
N ALA A 112 11.09 -22.47 -11.52
CA ALA A 112 12.14 -21.49 -11.70
C ALA A 112 11.68 -20.26 -12.51
N THR A 113 10.82 -20.47 -13.51
CA THR A 113 10.23 -19.38 -14.31
C THR A 113 9.27 -18.53 -13.47
N ILE A 114 8.40 -19.18 -12.68
CA ILE A 114 7.46 -18.49 -11.78
C ILE A 114 8.21 -17.69 -10.71
N ASP A 115 9.26 -18.27 -10.13
CA ASP A 115 10.10 -17.59 -9.13
C ASP A 115 10.80 -16.37 -9.71
N GLU A 116 11.29 -16.46 -10.95
CA GLU A 116 11.91 -15.33 -11.64
C GLU A 116 10.88 -14.23 -11.95
N SER A 117 9.73 -14.56 -12.52
CA SER A 117 8.66 -13.59 -12.76
C SER A 117 8.17 -12.93 -11.48
N ARG A 118 8.08 -13.70 -10.39
CA ARG A 118 7.73 -13.15 -9.08
C ARG A 118 8.77 -12.15 -8.57
N ARG A 119 10.06 -12.47 -8.72
CA ARG A 119 11.15 -11.56 -8.33
C ARG A 119 11.05 -10.24 -9.09
N GLN A 120 10.83 -10.30 -10.40
CA GLN A 120 10.66 -9.11 -11.24
C GLN A 120 9.46 -8.27 -10.79
N LEU A 121 8.30 -8.88 -10.55
CA LEU A 121 7.12 -8.14 -10.05
C LEU A 121 7.37 -7.46 -8.70
N ILE A 122 8.10 -8.12 -7.80
CA ILE A 122 8.46 -7.52 -6.49
C ILE A 122 9.40 -6.34 -6.69
N GLU A 123 10.41 -6.47 -7.57
CA GLU A 123 11.35 -5.39 -7.90
C GLU A 123 10.61 -4.18 -8.49
N GLU A 124 9.74 -4.40 -9.48
CA GLU A 124 8.91 -3.36 -10.08
C GLU A 124 8.03 -2.65 -9.03
N ALA A 125 7.37 -3.39 -8.14
CA ALA A 125 6.54 -2.81 -7.08
C ALA A 125 7.37 -2.02 -6.04
N GLN A 126 8.61 -2.45 -5.77
CA GLN A 126 9.54 -1.70 -4.92
C GLN A 126 9.96 -0.38 -5.57
N GLU A 127 10.22 -0.39 -6.89
CA GLU A 127 10.53 0.82 -7.65
C GLU A 127 9.34 1.79 -7.66
N GLU A 128 8.11 1.31 -7.85
CA GLU A 128 6.90 2.13 -7.77
C GLU A 128 6.75 2.81 -6.40
N LEU A 129 6.91 2.07 -5.32
CA LEU A 129 6.84 2.62 -3.96
C LEU A 129 7.98 3.62 -3.71
N THR A 130 9.19 3.31 -4.18
CA THR A 130 10.36 4.19 -4.06
C THR A 130 10.12 5.50 -4.81
N ALA A 131 9.58 5.44 -6.04
CA ALA A 131 9.23 6.61 -6.82
C ALA A 131 8.14 7.46 -6.14
N ALA A 132 7.16 6.83 -5.51
CA ALA A 132 6.14 7.53 -4.73
C ALA A 132 6.73 8.26 -3.51
N LEU A 133 7.71 7.64 -2.83
CA LEU A 133 8.40 8.20 -1.67
C LEU A 133 9.52 9.20 -2.03
N ALA A 134 10.01 9.18 -3.26
CA ALA A 134 11.06 10.09 -3.73
C ALA A 134 10.58 11.54 -3.83
N LYS A 135 9.27 11.78 -3.91
CA LYS A 135 8.69 13.13 -3.79
C LYS A 135 9.02 13.70 -2.42
N SER A 136 9.38 14.97 -2.33
CA SER A 136 9.57 15.64 -1.05
C SER A 136 8.24 15.70 -0.28
N ALA A 137 8.30 15.52 1.04
CA ALA A 137 7.15 15.81 1.88
C ALA A 137 6.75 17.29 1.75
N SER A 138 5.45 17.56 1.85
CA SER A 138 4.94 18.94 1.88
C SER A 138 5.27 19.56 3.23
N GLU A 139 5.98 20.70 3.21
CA GLU A 139 6.33 21.45 4.41
C GLU A 139 5.08 21.84 5.22
N ASP A 140 4.00 22.24 4.53
CA ASP A 140 2.72 22.58 5.16
C ASP A 140 2.10 21.38 5.88
N LEU A 141 2.13 20.19 5.27
CA LEU A 141 1.61 18.96 5.89
C LEU A 141 2.47 18.51 7.08
N VAL A 142 3.80 18.66 6.98
CA VAL A 142 4.73 18.36 8.08
C VAL A 142 4.51 19.29 9.27
N ALA A 143 4.37 20.60 9.00
CA ALA A 143 4.07 21.61 10.01
C ALA A 143 2.70 21.35 10.65
N HIS A 144 1.68 21.07 9.84
CA HIS A 144 0.35 20.71 10.31
C HIS A 144 0.38 19.48 11.22
N TRP A 145 1.00 18.38 10.76
CA TRP A 145 1.12 17.14 11.54
C TRP A 145 1.78 17.36 12.89
N SER A 146 2.87 18.14 12.90
CA SER A 146 3.56 18.49 14.14
C SER A 146 2.68 19.35 15.05
N SER A 147 1.91 20.30 14.49
CA SER A 147 1.05 21.20 15.27
C SER A 147 -0.09 20.48 15.99
N ILE A 148 -0.58 19.37 15.43
CA ILE A 148 -1.64 18.54 16.04
C ILE A 148 -1.11 17.44 16.96
N GLY A 149 0.19 17.46 17.29
CA GLY A 149 0.83 16.50 18.19
C GLY A 149 1.26 15.19 17.54
N GLY A 150 1.31 15.13 16.21
CA GLY A 150 1.78 13.97 15.47
C GLY A 150 3.29 13.76 15.56
N VAL A 151 3.71 12.49 15.59
CA VAL A 151 5.14 12.11 15.59
C VAL A 151 5.62 11.96 14.14
N LEU A 152 6.72 12.61 13.79
CA LEU A 152 7.28 12.54 12.44
C LEU A 152 8.06 11.24 12.21
N PRO A 153 7.88 10.57 11.05
CA PRO A 153 8.68 9.41 10.68
C PRO A 153 10.10 9.81 10.28
N SER A 154 11.06 8.88 10.42
CA SER A 154 12.40 9.02 9.86
C SER A 154 12.60 8.02 8.72
N PRO A 155 13.00 8.45 7.50
CA PRO A 155 13.08 9.83 7.02
C PRO A 155 11.69 10.42 6.70
N VAL A 156 11.59 11.75 6.74
CA VAL A 156 10.36 12.51 6.44
C VAL A 156 10.03 12.49 4.95
#